data_AF-A0A1V6US73-F1
#
_entry.id   AF-A0A1V6US73-F1
#
_cell.length_a   1.000
_cell.length_b   1.000
_cell.length_c   1.000
_cell.angle_alpha   90.00
_cell.angle_beta   90.00
_cell.angle_gamma   90.00
#
_symmetry.space_group_name_H-M   'P 1'
#
loop_
_entity.id
_entity.type
_entity.pdbx_description
1 polymer ?
#
loop_
_entity_poly.entity_id
_entity_poly.type
_entity_poly.pdbx_seq_one_letter_code
_entity_poly.pdbx_strand_id
1 'polypeptide(L)'
;MATDVISRLEQAQWQILLMAWACALLLSYTQFDPLASYPGPKVAQFTRVWYAIHLFRGTLLDKPLKAYKKDGYVVRIAPDELSYICPEAWDDIYGSKVIPEMTRDPRFMQDVGGQGQSLLHVTHGRHRAMRKKLAHGFSAKSLRDTESLRASYVDSLIQRVTENAQNGEAVDLIK
;
A
#
# COMPACT_ATOMS: atom_id res chain seq x y z
N MET A 1 -23.64 -44.38 26.81
CA MET A 1 -24.65 -43.39 27.25
C MET A 1 -24.09 -42.41 28.29
N ALA A 2 -23.69 -42.84 29.50
CA ALA A 2 -23.13 -41.91 30.50
C ALA A 2 -21.76 -41.31 30.10
N THR A 3 -20.90 -42.10 29.47
CA THR A 3 -19.60 -41.66 28.93
C THR A 3 -19.72 -40.64 27.80
N ASP A 4 -20.78 -40.75 26.99
CA ASP A 4 -21.06 -39.83 25.88
C ASP A 4 -21.57 -38.47 26.36
N VAL A 5 -22.24 -38.44 27.51
CA VAL A 5 -22.71 -37.20 28.14
C VAL A 5 -21.53 -36.45 28.76
N ILE A 6 -20.62 -37.16 29.42
CA ILE A 6 -19.42 -36.57 30.05
C ILE A 6 -18.50 -35.95 28.98
N SER A 7 -18.23 -36.67 27.89
CA SER A 7 -17.37 -36.15 26.81
C SER A 7 -17.95 -34.92 26.12
N ARG A 8 -19.27 -34.85 25.94
CA ARG A 8 -19.95 -33.66 25.40
C ARG A 8 -19.89 -32.45 26.35
N LEU A 9 -19.97 -32.69 27.66
CA LEU A 9 -19.85 -31.64 28.67
C LEU A 9 -18.43 -31.07 28.73
N GLU A 10 -17.42 -31.92 28.70
CA GLU A 10 -16.01 -31.48 28.61
C GLU A 10 -15.75 -30.70 27.32
N GLN A 11 -16.27 -31.19 26.18
CA GLN A 11 -16.14 -30.48 24.90
C GLN A 11 -16.83 -29.11 24.91
N ALA A 12 -18.01 -29.00 25.51
CA ALA A 12 -18.70 -27.72 25.67
C ALA A 12 -17.93 -26.75 26.59
N GLN A 13 -17.33 -27.25 27.67
CA GLN A 13 -16.47 -26.45 28.54
C GLN A 13 -15.25 -25.90 27.79
N TRP A 14 -14.56 -26.73 27.01
CA TRP A 14 -13.45 -26.28 26.17
C TRP A 14 -13.89 -25.24 25.14
N GLN A 15 -15.06 -25.39 24.52
CA GLN A 15 -15.60 -24.40 23.58
C GLN A 15 -15.90 -23.06 24.26
N ILE A 16 -16.50 -23.08 25.46
CA ILE A 16 -16.80 -21.87 26.22
C ILE A 16 -15.50 -21.17 26.65
N LEU A 17 -14.51 -21.93 27.13
CA LEU A 17 -13.20 -21.38 27.49
C LEU A 17 -12.48 -20.77 26.29
N LEU A 18 -12.53 -21.43 25.12
CA LEU A 18 -11.97 -20.91 23.87
C LEU A 18 -12.67 -19.62 23.42
N MET A 19 -14.01 -19.58 23.50
CA MET A 19 -14.77 -18.37 23.16
C MET A 19 -14.48 -17.21 24.11
N ALA A 20 -14.42 -17.48 25.42
CA ALA A 20 -14.08 -16.48 26.43
C ALA A 20 -12.65 -15.94 26.26
N TRP A 21 -11.68 -16.83 26.00
CA TRP A 21 -10.29 -16.47 25.72
C TRP A 21 -10.17 -15.63 24.43
N ALA A 22 -10.85 -16.03 23.36
CA ALA A 22 -10.88 -15.26 22.11
C ALA A 22 -11.52 -13.87 22.31
N CYS A 23 -12.61 -13.77 23.08
CA CYS A 23 -13.23 -12.48 23.41
C CYS A 23 -12.30 -11.58 24.23
N ALA A 24 -11.61 -12.15 25.23
CA ALA A 24 -10.65 -11.42 26.03
C ALA A 24 -9.47 -10.89 25.20
N LEU A 25 -8.98 -11.68 24.24
CA LEU A 25 -7.95 -11.25 23.29
C LEU A 25 -8.43 -10.13 22.36
N LEU A 26 -9.66 -10.21 21.85
CA LEU A 26 -10.22 -9.16 20.99
C LEU A 26 -10.37 -7.84 21.76
N LEU A 27 -10.85 -7.91 23.00
CA LEU A 27 -10.99 -6.74 23.87
C LEU A 27 -9.64 -6.10 24.20
N SER A 28 -8.65 -6.90 24.62
CA SER A 28 -7.32 -6.39 24.94
C SER A 28 -6.65 -5.78 23.71
N TYR A 29 -6.80 -6.41 22.53
CA TYR A 29 -6.26 -5.86 21.29
C TYR A 29 -6.86 -4.49 20.98
N THR A 30 -8.17 -4.29 21.16
CA THR A 30 -8.78 -2.96 20.91
C THR A 30 -8.45 -1.90 21.96
N GLN A 31 -8.23 -2.28 23.22
CA GLN A 31 -8.02 -1.31 24.30
C GLN A 31 -6.57 -0.87 24.44
N PHE A 32 -5.62 -1.73 24.11
CA PHE A 32 -4.18 -1.45 24.22
C PHE A 32 -3.53 -1.04 22.89
N ASP A 33 -4.31 -0.97 21.82
CA ASP A 33 -3.82 -0.56 20.51
C ASP A 33 -3.82 0.97 20.37
N PRO A 34 -2.65 1.60 20.14
CA PRO A 34 -2.56 3.05 19.96
C PRO A 34 -3.35 3.56 18.75
N LEU A 35 -3.70 2.67 17.80
CA LEU A 35 -4.46 2.98 16.60
C LEU A 35 -5.97 2.73 16.75
N ALA A 36 -6.45 2.37 17.95
CA ALA A 36 -7.86 2.07 18.18
C ALA A 36 -8.79 3.29 18.09
N SER A 37 -8.25 4.50 18.28
CA SER A 37 -9.01 5.76 18.19
C SER A 37 -9.38 6.14 16.75
N TYR A 38 -8.73 5.55 15.75
CA TYR A 38 -8.94 5.92 14.36
C TYR A 38 -10.16 5.21 13.75
N PRO A 39 -11.00 5.93 13.00
CA PRO A 39 -12.19 5.36 12.40
C PRO A 39 -11.82 4.39 11.27
N GLY A 40 -12.59 3.31 11.12
CA GLY A 40 -12.40 2.35 10.05
C GLY A 40 -13.34 1.15 10.14
N PRO A 41 -13.37 0.29 9.12
CA PRO A 41 -14.12 -0.96 9.15
C PRO A 41 -13.67 -1.83 10.33
N LYS A 42 -14.61 -2.36 11.13
CA LYS A 42 -14.29 -3.21 12.29
C LYS A 42 -13.35 -4.37 11.92
N VAL A 43 -13.55 -4.98 10.75
CA VAL A 43 -12.70 -6.08 10.26
C VAL A 43 -11.26 -5.63 10.04
N ALA A 44 -11.06 -4.40 9.56
CA ALA A 44 -9.74 -3.80 9.33
C ALA A 44 -9.00 -3.46 10.63
N GLN A 45 -9.72 -3.28 11.74
CA GLN A 45 -9.10 -3.08 13.05
C GLN A 45 -8.44 -4.36 13.55
N PHE A 46 -9.05 -5.53 13.33
CA PHE A 46 -8.54 -6.81 13.86
C PHE A 46 -7.65 -7.57 12.87
N THR A 47 -7.92 -7.47 11.57
CA THR A 47 -7.25 -8.30 10.56
C THR A 47 -6.97 -7.54 9.27
N ARG A 48 -5.93 -7.97 8.54
CA ARG A 48 -5.65 -7.48 7.17
C ARG A 48 -6.57 -8.10 6.11
N VAL A 49 -7.53 -8.93 6.50
CA VAL A 49 -8.44 -9.61 5.54
C VAL A 49 -9.28 -8.59 4.77
N TRP A 50 -9.75 -7.53 5.45
CA TRP A 50 -10.48 -6.45 4.78
C TRP A 50 -9.63 -5.83 3.66
N TYR A 51 -8.38 -5.49 3.97
CA TYR A 51 -7.42 -4.97 3.00
C TYR A 51 -7.23 -5.93 1.82
N ALA A 52 -6.96 -7.21 2.09
CA ALA A 52 -6.73 -8.22 1.04
C ALA A 52 -7.93 -8.35 0.10
N ILE A 53 -9.16 -8.45 0.63
CA ILE A 53 -10.37 -8.55 -0.19
C ILE A 53 -10.51 -7.33 -1.11
N HIS A 54 -10.28 -6.13 -0.59
CA HIS A 54 -10.42 -4.91 -1.36
C HIS A 54 -9.28 -4.68 -2.34
N LEU A 55 -8.08 -5.17 -2.03
CA LEU A 55 -6.96 -5.22 -2.97
C LEU A 55 -7.29 -6.13 -4.15
N PHE A 56 -7.72 -7.37 -3.90
CA PHE A 56 -8.08 -8.32 -4.98
C PHE A 56 -9.26 -7.85 -5.83
N ARG A 57 -10.19 -7.10 -5.23
CA ARG A 57 -11.35 -6.53 -5.95
C ARG A 57 -11.03 -5.21 -6.67
N GLY A 58 -9.84 -4.64 -6.50
CA GLY A 58 -9.49 -3.32 -7.04
C GLY A 58 -10.28 -2.15 -6.42
N THR A 59 -10.88 -2.33 -5.24
CA THR A 59 -11.73 -1.32 -4.57
C THR A 59 -11.07 -0.69 -3.34
N LEU A 60 -9.77 -0.94 -3.17
CA LEU A 60 -8.99 -0.48 -2.01
C LEU A 60 -8.91 1.05 -1.92
N LEU A 61 -9.02 1.78 -3.02
CA LEU A 61 -9.03 3.26 -3.02
C LEU A 61 -10.44 3.82 -2.82
N ASP A 62 -11.45 3.21 -3.45
CA ASP A 62 -12.83 3.70 -3.41
C ASP A 62 -13.47 3.63 -2.02
N LYS A 63 -13.15 2.57 -1.26
CA LYS A 63 -13.76 2.34 0.06
C LYS A 63 -13.28 3.35 1.09
N PRO A 64 -11.96 3.58 1.28
CA PRO A 64 -11.47 4.66 2.12
C PRO A 64 -11.94 6.03 1.63
N LEU A 65 -12.01 6.27 0.32
CA LEU A 65 -12.52 7.55 -0.21
C LEU A 65 -13.94 7.87 0.27
N LYS A 66 -14.81 6.86 0.32
CA LYS A 66 -16.16 7.01 0.88
C LYS A 66 -16.13 7.23 2.40
N ALA A 67 -15.24 6.55 3.11
CA ALA A 67 -15.07 6.71 4.54
C ALA A 67 -14.54 8.11 4.90
N TYR A 68 -13.62 8.68 4.10
CA TYR A 68 -13.09 10.02 4.34
C TYR A 68 -14.17 11.10 4.34
N LYS A 69 -15.16 10.96 3.46
CA LYS A 69 -16.31 11.88 3.39
C LYS A 69 -17.18 11.87 4.64
N LYS A 70 -17.11 10.81 5.44
CA LYS A 70 -17.99 10.58 6.59
C LYS A 70 -17.26 10.77 7.92
N ASP A 71 -16.08 10.16 8.05
CA ASP A 71 -15.43 9.93 9.34
C ASP A 71 -14.15 10.77 9.54
N GLY A 72 -13.76 11.59 8.54
CA GLY A 72 -12.64 12.54 8.62
C GLY A 72 -11.48 12.21 7.68
N TYR A 73 -10.34 12.87 7.83
CA TYR A 73 -9.21 12.77 6.88
C TYR A 73 -8.27 11.58 7.08
N VAL A 74 -8.57 10.72 8.06
CA VAL A 74 -7.75 9.55 8.43
C VAL A 74 -8.65 8.35 8.61
N VAL A 75 -8.35 7.25 7.93
CA VAL A 75 -9.11 6.01 8.00
C VAL A 75 -8.17 4.84 8.20
N ARG A 76 -8.51 3.97 9.14
CA ARG A 76 -7.80 2.72 9.38
C ARG A 76 -8.21 1.66 8.36
N ILE A 77 -7.24 1.16 7.60
CA ILE A 77 -7.44 0.17 6.52
C ILE A 77 -6.87 -1.20 6.87
N ALA A 78 -6.00 -1.27 7.87
CA ALA A 78 -5.48 -2.50 8.42
C ALA A 78 -5.12 -2.32 9.91
N PRO A 79 -4.80 -3.39 10.64
CA PRO A 79 -4.52 -3.28 12.07
C PRO A 79 -3.31 -2.39 12.36
N ASP A 80 -2.34 -2.38 11.46
CA ASP A 80 -1.09 -1.64 11.56
C ASP A 80 -0.95 -0.56 10.49
N GLU A 81 -2.07 -0.15 9.84
CA GLU A 81 -2.03 0.71 8.66
C GLU A 81 -3.17 1.73 8.66
N LEU A 82 -2.77 3.01 8.60
CA LEU A 82 -3.66 4.16 8.45
C LEU A 82 -3.46 4.78 7.08
N SER A 83 -4.58 5.21 6.48
CA SER A 83 -4.59 5.90 5.20
C SER A 83 -5.02 7.34 5.43
N TYR A 84 -4.23 8.29 4.93
CA TYR A 84 -4.41 9.73 5.09
C TYR A 84 -4.77 10.40 3.77
N ILE A 85 -5.60 11.44 3.80
CA ILE A 85 -5.90 12.30 2.65
C ILE A 85 -5.65 13.80 2.91
N CYS A 86 -5.09 14.14 4.08
CA CYS A 86 -4.77 15.52 4.42
C CYS A 86 -3.38 15.94 3.87
N PRO A 87 -3.24 17.17 3.35
CA PRO A 87 -1.96 17.67 2.84
C PRO A 87 -0.90 17.79 3.95
N GLU A 88 -1.29 18.06 5.20
CA GLU A 88 -0.36 18.18 6.33
C GLU A 88 0.35 16.86 6.63
N ALA A 89 -0.31 15.72 6.40
CA ALA A 89 0.31 14.40 6.59
C ALA A 89 1.48 14.18 5.63
N TRP A 90 1.49 14.84 4.46
CA TRP A 90 2.62 14.73 3.53
C TRP A 90 3.90 15.25 4.18
N ASP A 91 3.86 16.44 4.77
CA ASP A 91 5.02 17.06 5.40
C ASP A 91 5.42 16.35 6.70
N ASP A 92 4.45 15.79 7.43
CA ASP A 92 4.73 15.03 8.64
C ASP A 92 5.34 13.64 8.36
N ILE A 93 4.95 12.97 7.27
CA ILE A 93 5.43 11.63 6.91
C ILE A 93 6.69 11.71 6.03
N TYR A 94 6.68 12.57 5.01
CA TYR A 94 7.71 12.64 3.97
C TYR A 94 8.54 13.93 4.00
N GLY A 95 8.18 14.90 4.84
CA GLY A 95 8.88 16.17 4.91
C GLY A 95 10.31 16.05 5.41
N SER A 96 11.06 17.15 5.31
CA SER A 96 12.50 17.23 5.59
C SER A 96 12.87 17.13 7.08
N LYS A 97 11.94 16.72 7.96
CA LYS A 97 12.25 16.42 9.36
C LYS A 97 13.28 15.29 9.39
N VAL A 98 14.13 15.23 10.41
CA VAL A 98 15.19 14.22 10.60
C VAL A 98 14.56 12.87 10.98
N ILE A 99 13.63 12.38 10.16
CA ILE A 99 13.06 11.05 10.28
C ILE A 99 14.08 10.13 9.62
N PRO A 100 14.57 9.09 10.33
CA PRO A 100 15.33 8.03 9.69
C PRO A 100 14.57 7.54 8.46
N GLU A 101 15.29 7.16 7.41
CA GLU A 101 14.68 6.59 6.21
C GLU A 101 13.67 5.52 6.62
N MET A 102 12.40 5.65 6.21
CA MET A 102 11.38 4.68 6.56
C MET A 102 11.71 3.36 5.89
N THR A 103 11.77 2.28 6.67
CA THR A 103 11.96 0.95 6.12
C THR A 103 10.77 0.61 5.23
N ARG A 104 11.05 0.12 4.02
CA ARG A 104 9.98 -0.37 3.14
C ARG A 104 9.32 -1.58 3.79
N ASP A 105 8.02 -1.66 3.62
CA ASP A 105 7.25 -2.79 4.13
C ASP A 105 7.66 -4.10 3.42
N PRO A 106 8.21 -5.09 4.16
CA PRO A 106 8.61 -6.37 3.58
C PRO A 106 7.47 -7.17 2.95
N ARG A 107 6.21 -6.82 3.23
CA ARG A 107 5.04 -7.45 2.59
C ARG A 107 4.93 -7.11 1.10
N PHE A 108 5.38 -5.92 0.72
CA PHE A 108 5.28 -5.43 -0.66
C PHE A 108 6.64 -5.34 -1.35
N MET A 109 7.69 -5.05 -0.58
CA MET A 109 9.04 -4.88 -1.11
C MET A 109 9.98 -5.88 -0.46
N GLN A 110 9.97 -7.10 -0.99
CA GLN A 110 10.95 -8.12 -0.63
C GLN A 110 12.21 -7.91 -1.47
N ASP A 111 13.36 -8.17 -0.85
CA ASP A 111 14.60 -8.37 -1.59
C ASP A 111 14.44 -9.67 -2.38
N VAL A 112 13.99 -9.54 -3.62
CA VAL A 112 14.02 -10.62 -4.60
C VAL A 112 15.49 -10.88 -4.87
N GLY A 113 16.09 -11.81 -4.11
CA GLY A 113 17.53 -12.11 -4.03
C GLY A 113 18.21 -12.57 -5.32
N GLY A 114 17.85 -11.99 -6.47
CA GLY A 114 18.56 -12.07 -7.73
C GLY A 114 19.86 -11.26 -7.71
N GLN A 115 20.61 -11.38 -8.80
CA GLN A 115 22.02 -10.97 -8.91
C GLN A 115 22.29 -9.45 -8.89
N GLY A 116 21.34 -8.62 -8.45
CA GLY A 116 21.53 -7.19 -8.34
C GLY A 116 20.56 -6.56 -7.35
N GLN A 117 21.10 -5.90 -6.33
CA GLN A 117 20.31 -5.01 -5.49
C GLN A 117 19.83 -3.83 -6.34
N SER A 118 18.53 -3.73 -6.56
CA SER A 118 17.89 -2.58 -7.22
C SER A 118 17.65 -1.46 -6.20
N LEU A 119 17.68 -0.19 -6.65
CA LEU A 119 17.33 0.96 -5.81
C LEU A 119 15.94 0.78 -5.18
N LEU A 120 15.03 0.11 -5.88
CA LEU A 120 13.65 -0.12 -5.45
C LEU A 120 13.53 -1.16 -4.33
N HIS A 121 14.51 -2.03 -4.14
CA HIS A 121 14.45 -3.13 -3.16
C HIS A 121 15.50 -3.01 -2.05
N VAL A 122 16.54 -2.19 -2.24
CA VAL A 122 17.65 -2.10 -1.28
C VAL A 122 17.24 -1.45 0.05
N THR A 123 17.66 -2.07 1.15
CA THR A 123 17.46 -1.61 2.55
C THR A 123 18.51 -0.55 2.94
N HIS A 124 18.38 0.01 4.14
CA HIS A 124 19.19 1.11 4.68
C HIS A 124 20.71 0.97 4.45
N GLY A 125 21.37 2.11 4.24
CA GLY A 125 22.82 2.22 4.05
C GLY A 125 23.27 2.28 2.59
N ARG A 126 22.70 1.44 1.72
CA ARG A 126 23.04 1.42 0.28
C ARG A 126 22.10 2.28 -0.57
N HIS A 127 20.86 2.49 -0.13
CA HIS A 127 19.88 3.30 -0.87
C HIS A 127 20.40 4.72 -1.16
N ARG A 128 20.93 5.42 -0.15
CA ARG A 128 21.53 6.76 -0.31
C ARG A 128 22.66 6.77 -1.35
N ALA A 129 23.55 5.78 -1.30
CA ALA A 129 24.68 5.68 -2.22
C ALA A 129 24.24 5.40 -3.66
N MET A 130 23.27 4.49 -3.85
CA MET A 130 22.70 4.19 -5.16
C MET A 130 21.91 5.37 -5.73
N ARG A 131 21.09 6.03 -4.90
CA ARG A 131 20.38 7.26 -5.28
C ARG A 131 21.35 8.34 -5.74
N LYS A 132 22.48 8.53 -5.05
CA LYS A 132 23.51 9.51 -5.43
C LYS A 132 24.08 9.21 -6.82
N LYS A 133 24.35 7.94 -7.15
CA LYS A 133 24.85 7.55 -8.47
C LYS A 133 23.84 7.84 -9.59
N LEU A 134 22.55 7.60 -9.35
CA LEU A 134 21.48 7.85 -10.33
C LEU A 134 21.06 9.31 -10.45
N ALA A 135 21.27 10.13 -9.40
CA ALA A 135 20.81 11.51 -9.35
C ALA A 135 21.30 12.38 -10.51
N HIS A 136 22.49 12.10 -11.05
CA HIS A 136 23.03 12.85 -12.19
C HIS A 136 22.14 12.77 -13.44
N GLY A 137 21.52 11.62 -13.70
CA GLY A 137 20.61 11.44 -14.85
C GLY A 137 19.33 12.26 -14.74
N PHE A 138 18.95 12.66 -13.52
CA PHE A 138 17.79 13.52 -13.25
C PHE A 138 18.18 15.01 -13.09
N SER A 139 19.42 15.38 -13.40
CA SER A 139 19.85 16.77 -13.36
C SER A 139 19.21 17.58 -14.49
N ALA A 140 18.98 18.88 -14.24
CA ALA A 140 18.44 19.78 -15.27
C ALA A 140 19.28 19.78 -16.56
N LYS A 141 20.60 19.61 -16.44
CA LYS A 141 21.50 19.48 -17.58
C LYS A 141 21.22 18.20 -18.38
N SER A 142 21.23 17.03 -17.73
CA SER A 142 20.95 15.75 -18.40
C SER A 142 19.56 15.71 -19.04
N LEU A 143 18.57 16.37 -18.44
CA LEU A 143 17.24 16.49 -19.02
C LEU A 143 17.25 17.34 -20.30
N ARG A 144 18.01 18.44 -20.34
CA ARG A 144 18.18 19.25 -21.57
C ARG A 144 18.97 18.51 -22.64
N ASP A 145 20.05 17.83 -22.24
CA ASP A 145 20.89 17.06 -23.16
C ASP A 145 20.10 15.92 -23.86
N THR A 146 19.05 15.41 -23.21
CA THR A 146 18.16 14.35 -23.75
C THR A 146 16.87 14.89 -24.37
N GLU A 147 16.68 16.21 -24.43
CA GLU A 147 15.46 16.84 -24.94
C GLU A 147 15.26 16.57 -26.43
N SER A 148 16.31 16.71 -27.24
CA SER A 148 16.25 16.48 -28.70
C SER A 148 15.85 15.05 -29.05
N LEU A 149 16.41 14.07 -28.34
CA LEU A 149 16.05 12.66 -28.52
C LEU A 149 14.59 12.38 -28.15
N ARG A 150 14.08 12.99 -27.07
CA ARG A 150 12.66 12.86 -26.70
C ARG A 150 11.76 13.54 -27.71
N ALA A 151 12.13 14.73 -28.19
CA ALA A 151 11.41 15.45 -29.23
C ALA A 151 11.27 14.59 -30.49
N SER A 152 12.32 13.91 -30.95
CA SER A 152 12.22 13.06 -32.15
C SER A 152 11.23 11.90 -32.01
N TYR A 153 11.09 11.32 -30.80
CA TYR A 153 10.06 10.29 -30.56
C TYR A 153 8.65 10.87 -30.53
N VAL A 154 8.49 12.06 -29.96
CA VAL A 154 7.20 12.78 -29.96
C VAL A 154 6.81 13.17 -31.39
N ASP A 155 7.75 13.67 -32.18
CA ASP A 155 7.52 14.02 -33.59
C ASP A 155 7.12 12.78 -34.40
N SER A 156 7.78 11.64 -34.17
CA SER A 156 7.43 10.37 -34.81
C SER A 156 6.02 9.91 -34.44
N LEU A 157 5.62 10.06 -33.17
CA LEU A 157 4.26 9.76 -32.71
C LEU A 157 3.24 10.66 -33.40
N ILE A 158 3.48 11.97 -33.44
CA ILE A 158 2.60 12.95 -34.07
C ILE A 158 2.46 12.66 -35.56
N GLN A 159 3.57 12.37 -36.24
CA GLN A 159 3.58 12.03 -37.65
C GLN A 159 2.68 10.83 -37.92
N ARG A 160 2.84 9.74 -37.16
CA ARG A 160 2.07 8.51 -37.40
C ARG A 160 0.58 8.67 -37.12
N VAL A 161 0.23 9.42 -36.08
CA VAL A 161 -1.17 9.77 -35.79
C VAL A 161 -1.76 10.64 -36.91
N THR A 162 -0.99 11.58 -37.45
CA THR A 162 -1.44 12.46 -38.54
C THR A 162 -1.67 11.70 -39.84
N GLU A 163 -0.75 10.80 -40.22
CA GLU A 163 -0.87 9.93 -41.39
C GLU A 163 -2.15 9.07 -41.33
N ASN A 164 -2.40 8.44 -40.18
CA ASN A 164 -3.58 7.59 -40.01
C ASN A 164 -4.89 8.39 -39.97
N ALA A 165 -4.86 9.59 -39.37
CA ALA A 165 -6.01 10.50 -39.36
C ALA A 165 -6.39 10.96 -40.78
N GLN A 166 -5.41 11.22 -41.65
CA GLN A 166 -5.64 11.55 -43.06
C GLN A 166 -6.26 10.39 -43.84
N ASN A 167 -5.90 9.15 -43.49
CA ASN A 167 -6.47 7.94 -44.08
C ASN A 167 -7.85 7.57 -43.51
N GLY A 168 -8.35 8.33 -42.52
CA GLY A 168 -9.63 8.03 -41.84
C GLY A 168 -9.59 6.78 -40.96
N GLU A 169 -8.40 6.30 -40.61
CA GLU A 169 -8.22 5.09 -39.81
C GLU A 169 -8.19 5.43 -38.31
N ALA A 170 -8.97 4.69 -37.53
CA ALA A 170 -8.93 4.80 -36.08
C ALA A 170 -7.65 4.16 -35.54
N VAL A 171 -6.84 4.92 -34.81
CA VAL A 171 -5.60 4.44 -34.18
C VAL A 171 -5.87 4.03 -32.75
N ASP A 172 -5.65 2.75 -32.45
CA ASP A 172 -5.58 2.27 -31.07
C ASP A 172 -4.19 2.63 -30.50
N LEU A 173 -4.16 3.52 -29.51
CA LEU A 173 -2.91 3.97 -28.88
C LEU A 173 -2.41 3.02 -27.77
N ILE A 174 -3.17 1.96 -27.47
CA ILE A 174 -2.89 1.03 -26.37
C ILE A 174 -2.42 -0.33 -26.91
N LYS A 175 -2.79 -0.68 -28.14
CA LYS A 175 -2.38 -1.94 -28.79
C LYS A 175 -1.07 -1.87 -29.55
#